data_AF-A0A9P7URB9-F1
#
_entry.id   AF-A0A9P7URB9-F1
#
_cell.length_a   1.000
_cell.length_b   1.000
_cell.length_c   1.000
_cell.angle_alpha   90.00
_cell.angle_beta   90.00
_cell.angle_gamma   90.00
#
_symmetry.space_group_name_H-M   'P 1'
#
loop_
_entity.id
_entity.type
_entity.pdbx_description
1 polymer ?
#
loop_
_entity_poly.entity_id
_entity_poly.type
_entity_poly.pdbx_seq_one_letter_code
_entity_poly.pdbx_strand_id
1 'polypeptide(L)'
;MRALHLACLLCLALSSAAQQIHDVWQTTWDRSKLFTNVSPTKPINFTTSVDSPSVKVHVDDTREVQEIVGFGATLTDISALTLTNMKVTDSVKYWELLKRAFDVTYGSDSAGLNYLRVPLGATDFSSTVYSLDDTENDTNFRYFDVNRAPSYVFSTLKDIRSVNEHLKVGASTLFIIKMPLI
;
A
#
# COMPACT_ATOMS: atom_id res chain seq x y z
N MET A 1 15.21 -7.12 50.95
CA MET A 1 15.57 -6.69 49.58
C MET A 1 15.71 -7.84 48.58
N ARG A 2 16.24 -9.01 48.93
CA ARG A 2 16.35 -10.16 47.98
C ARG A 2 15.02 -10.82 47.57
N ALA A 3 14.01 -10.82 48.43
CA ALA A 3 12.70 -11.40 48.11
C ALA A 3 11.88 -10.57 47.08
N LEU A 4 12.12 -9.25 47.02
CA LEU A 4 11.39 -8.34 46.13
C LEU A 4 11.88 -8.47 44.67
N HIS A 5 13.16 -8.77 44.47
CA HIS A 5 13.72 -9.04 43.14
C HIS A 5 13.29 -10.41 42.58
N LEU A 6 13.09 -11.41 43.44
CA LEU A 6 12.64 -12.75 43.02
C LEU A 6 11.17 -12.75 42.58
N ALA A 7 10.32 -11.94 43.21
CA ALA A 7 8.92 -11.76 42.81
C ALA A 7 8.78 -11.04 41.46
N CYS A 8 9.66 -10.08 41.16
CA CYS A 8 9.66 -9.34 39.89
C CYS A 8 10.07 -10.23 38.70
N LEU A 9 11.03 -11.16 38.91
CA LEU A 9 11.44 -12.13 37.89
C LEU A 9 10.39 -13.23 37.63
N LEU A 10 9.57 -13.58 38.62
CA LEU A 10 8.50 -14.57 38.46
C LEU A 10 7.27 -14.02 37.71
N CYS A 11 6.99 -12.71 37.82
CA CYS A 11 5.91 -12.06 37.08
C CYS A 11 6.21 -11.89 35.57
N LEU A 12 7.49 -11.85 35.17
CA LEU A 12 7.91 -11.76 33.77
C LEU A 12 7.83 -13.11 33.02
N ALA A 13 7.63 -14.23 33.73
CA ALA A 13 7.62 -15.57 33.15
C ALA A 13 6.23 -16.07 32.71
N LEU A 14 5.15 -15.31 32.94
CA LEU A 14 3.76 -15.80 32.80
C LEU A 14 2.93 -15.07 31.74
N SER A 15 3.56 -14.50 30.71
CA SER A 15 2.82 -13.94 29.57
C SER A 15 3.39 -14.41 28.24
N SER A 16 3.48 -15.72 28.05
CA SER A 16 3.36 -16.26 26.70
C SER A 16 1.89 -16.11 26.29
N ALA A 17 1.52 -14.94 25.77
CA ALA A 17 0.25 -14.83 25.07
C ALA A 17 0.32 -15.83 23.91
N ALA A 18 -0.53 -16.86 23.93
CA ALA A 18 -0.74 -17.65 22.73
C ALA A 18 -1.14 -16.69 21.60
N GLN A 19 -0.74 -16.98 20.37
CA GLN A 19 -1.18 -16.22 19.20
C GLN A 19 -2.72 -16.10 19.26
N GLN A 20 -3.27 -14.95 18.88
CA GLN A 20 -4.73 -14.74 18.81
C GLN A 20 -5.04 -14.03 17.50
N ILE A 21 -6.22 -14.31 16.94
CA ILE A 21 -6.73 -13.56 15.78
C ILE A 21 -7.64 -12.46 16.32
N HIS A 22 -7.17 -11.22 16.21
CA HIS A 22 -7.90 -10.02 16.60
C HIS A 22 -8.74 -9.45 15.46
N ASP A 23 -8.18 -9.45 14.25
CA ASP A 23 -8.79 -8.80 13.10
C ASP A 23 -9.14 -9.77 11.99
N VAL A 24 -10.36 -9.64 11.48
CA VAL A 24 -10.84 -10.35 10.28
C VAL A 24 -11.49 -9.35 9.34
N TRP A 25 -10.97 -9.29 8.12
CA TRP A 25 -11.50 -8.43 7.06
C TRP A 25 -12.12 -9.28 5.96
N GLN A 26 -13.29 -8.88 5.47
CA GLN A 26 -14.03 -9.65 4.47
C GLN A 26 -14.53 -8.78 3.32
N THR A 27 -14.32 -9.27 2.10
CA THR A 27 -14.95 -8.80 0.87
C THR A 27 -15.65 -9.97 0.20
N THR A 28 -16.91 -9.79 -0.19
CA THR A 28 -17.69 -10.83 -0.88
C THR A 28 -17.97 -10.43 -2.33
N TRP A 29 -18.06 -11.42 -3.21
CA TRP A 29 -18.29 -11.21 -4.64
C TRP A 29 -19.63 -10.52 -4.93
N ASP A 30 -20.66 -10.81 -4.10
CA ASP A 30 -22.00 -10.23 -4.17
C ASP A 30 -22.08 -8.81 -3.58
N ARG A 31 -20.94 -8.29 -3.11
CA ARG A 31 -20.80 -6.95 -2.50
C ARG A 31 -21.58 -6.76 -1.20
N SER A 32 -22.10 -7.83 -0.59
CA SER A 32 -22.74 -7.76 0.74
C SER A 32 -21.76 -7.33 1.84
N LYS A 33 -20.46 -7.61 1.66
CA LYS A 33 -19.36 -7.07 2.45
C LYS A 33 -18.30 -6.50 1.52
N LEU A 34 -17.87 -5.27 1.78
CA LEU A 34 -16.86 -4.56 0.99
C LEU A 34 -15.79 -4.04 1.94
N PHE A 35 -14.67 -4.76 2.02
CA PHE A 35 -13.57 -4.45 2.94
C PHE A 35 -14.08 -4.16 4.36
N THR A 36 -14.93 -5.06 4.87
CA THR A 36 -15.63 -4.88 6.14
C THR A 36 -14.90 -5.64 7.24
N ASN A 37 -14.62 -4.96 8.34
CA ASN A 37 -14.13 -5.60 9.56
C ASN A 37 -15.26 -6.45 10.17
N VAL A 38 -15.05 -7.77 10.24
CA VAL A 38 -16.00 -8.76 10.78
C VAL A 38 -15.43 -9.45 12.02
N SER A 39 -14.54 -8.75 12.71
CA SER A 39 -13.83 -9.28 13.87
C SER A 39 -14.80 -9.61 15.00
N PRO A 40 -14.61 -10.75 15.69
CA PRO A 40 -15.44 -11.12 16.82
C PRO A 40 -15.20 -10.18 18.02
N THR A 41 -16.22 -10.01 18.87
CA THR A 41 -16.12 -9.20 20.10
C THR A 41 -15.04 -9.73 21.07
N LYS A 42 -14.67 -11.00 20.95
CA LYS A 42 -13.56 -11.63 21.69
C LYS A 42 -12.58 -12.23 20.68
N PRO A 43 -11.25 -12.10 20.89
CA PRO A 43 -10.25 -12.67 19.98
C PRO A 43 -10.43 -14.18 19.80
N ILE A 44 -10.12 -14.68 18.60
CA ILE A 44 -10.15 -16.11 18.31
C ILE A 44 -8.85 -16.72 18.86
N ASN A 45 -9.00 -17.68 19.77
CA ASN A 45 -7.88 -18.42 20.34
C ASN A 45 -7.56 -19.64 19.49
N PHE A 46 -6.27 -19.94 19.30
CA PHE A 46 -5.85 -21.21 18.70
C PHE A 46 -6.07 -22.35 19.69
N THR A 47 -6.57 -23.49 19.19
CA THR A 47 -6.80 -24.71 19.98
C THR A 47 -6.03 -25.88 19.38
N THR A 48 -5.69 -26.87 20.22
CA THR A 48 -4.93 -28.07 19.80
C THR A 48 -5.81 -29.16 19.17
N SER A 49 -7.13 -29.08 19.33
CA SER A 49 -8.09 -30.00 18.73
C SER A 49 -9.34 -29.27 18.26
N VAL A 50 -9.96 -29.78 17.19
CA VAL A 50 -11.24 -29.31 16.64
C VAL A 50 -12.06 -30.55 16.25
N ASP A 51 -13.29 -30.67 16.76
CA ASP A 51 -14.14 -31.88 16.69
C ASP A 51 -14.96 -32.04 15.39
N SER A 52 -14.48 -31.56 14.23
CA SER A 52 -15.26 -31.60 12.98
C SER A 52 -14.39 -31.92 11.75
N PRO A 53 -14.95 -32.45 10.64
CA PRO A 53 -14.21 -32.63 9.40
C PRO A 53 -13.94 -31.26 8.76
N SER A 54 -12.96 -30.55 9.30
CA SER A 54 -12.54 -29.23 8.85
C SER A 54 -11.27 -29.33 8.00
N VAL A 55 -11.18 -28.46 7.00
CA VAL A 55 -9.92 -28.21 6.30
C VAL A 55 -8.99 -27.49 7.28
N LYS A 56 -7.82 -28.07 7.53
CA LYS A 56 -6.81 -27.51 8.42
C LYS A 56 -5.73 -26.81 7.60
N VAL A 57 -5.53 -25.52 7.85
CA VAL A 57 -4.39 -24.75 7.33
C VAL A 57 -3.35 -24.69 8.42
N HIS A 58 -2.14 -25.19 8.14
CA HIS A 58 -1.02 -25.16 9.07
C HIS A 58 -0.04 -24.06 8.66
N VAL A 59 0.34 -23.22 9.62
CA VAL A 59 1.36 -22.18 9.45
C VAL A 59 2.64 -22.69 10.10
N ASP A 60 3.69 -22.85 9.31
CA ASP A 60 5.03 -23.25 9.77
C ASP A 60 5.91 -22.00 9.78
N ASP A 61 6.14 -21.45 10.97
CA ASP A 61 6.92 -20.23 11.19
C ASP A 61 8.44 -20.47 11.24
N THR A 62 8.88 -21.74 11.13
CA THR A 62 10.31 -22.09 11.04
C THR A 62 10.86 -21.95 9.61
N ARG A 63 9.98 -21.76 8.63
CA ARG A 63 10.31 -21.66 7.20
C ARG A 63 10.13 -20.23 6.71
N GLU A 64 11.24 -19.50 6.68
CA GLU A 64 11.28 -18.18 6.09
C GLU A 64 11.34 -18.26 4.55
N VAL A 65 10.66 -17.32 3.88
CA VAL A 65 10.63 -17.20 2.41
C VAL A 65 11.02 -15.77 2.01
N GLN A 66 10.52 -15.25 0.89
CA GLN A 66 10.84 -13.90 0.45
C GLN A 66 10.32 -12.82 1.40
N GLU A 67 11.11 -11.76 1.56
CA GLU A 67 10.66 -10.52 2.20
C GLU A 67 9.64 -9.80 1.29
N ILE A 68 8.54 -9.35 1.87
CA ILE A 68 7.51 -8.61 1.13
C ILE A 68 7.81 -7.12 1.20
N VAL A 69 8.20 -6.54 0.06
CA VAL A 69 8.53 -5.11 -0.04
C VAL A 69 7.32 -4.22 0.24
N GLY A 70 6.14 -4.62 -0.24
CA GLY A 70 4.89 -3.90 -0.03
C GLY A 70 3.82 -4.23 -1.07
N PHE A 71 2.67 -3.60 -0.94
CA PHE A 71 1.54 -3.69 -1.86
C PHE A 71 1.03 -2.30 -2.21
N GLY A 72 0.51 -2.15 -3.42
CA GLY A 72 -0.23 -0.96 -3.78
C GLY A 72 -0.55 -0.83 -5.26
N ALA A 73 -0.40 0.38 -5.79
CA ALA A 73 -1.00 0.79 -7.05
C ALA A 73 -0.01 1.54 -7.95
N THR A 74 -0.48 2.02 -9.11
CA THR A 74 0.29 2.91 -9.98
C THR A 74 -0.35 4.29 -9.98
N LEU A 75 0.46 5.35 -9.81
CA LEU A 75 0.06 6.74 -10.00
C LEU A 75 0.48 7.18 -11.42
N THR A 76 -0.38 6.91 -12.39
CA THR A 76 -0.25 7.42 -13.78
C THR A 76 -0.68 8.88 -13.87
N ASP A 77 -0.34 9.56 -14.96
CA ASP A 77 -0.75 10.94 -15.21
C ASP A 77 -2.28 11.12 -15.09
N ILE A 78 -3.05 10.26 -15.77
CA ILE A 78 -4.52 10.35 -15.69
C ILE A 78 -5.02 10.10 -14.26
N SER A 79 -4.46 9.14 -13.52
CA SER A 79 -4.88 8.90 -12.12
C SER A 79 -4.59 10.11 -11.21
N ALA A 80 -3.43 10.74 -11.37
CA ALA A 80 -3.06 11.95 -10.62
C ALA A 80 -3.94 13.14 -11.02
N LEU A 81 -4.30 13.26 -12.30
CA LEU A 81 -5.24 14.26 -12.79
C LEU A 81 -6.64 14.05 -12.20
N THR A 82 -7.16 12.82 -12.20
CA THR A 82 -8.46 12.48 -11.59
C THR A 82 -8.48 12.84 -10.11
N LEU A 83 -7.43 12.46 -9.38
CA LEU A 83 -7.27 12.77 -7.96
C LEU A 83 -7.18 14.28 -7.71
N THR A 84 -6.46 15.01 -8.55
CA THR A 84 -6.35 16.47 -8.46
C THR A 84 -7.69 17.15 -8.75
N ASN A 85 -8.43 16.69 -9.77
CA ASN A 85 -9.78 17.20 -10.06
C ASN A 85 -10.76 16.95 -8.92
N MET A 86 -10.67 15.77 -8.30
CA MET A 86 -11.43 15.45 -7.09
C MET A 86 -11.05 16.37 -5.94
N LYS A 87 -9.76 16.64 -5.71
CA LYS A 87 -9.31 17.59 -4.67
C LYS A 87 -9.87 18.99 -4.88
N VAL A 88 -9.96 19.46 -6.12
CA VAL A 88 -10.54 20.76 -6.47
C VAL A 88 -12.05 20.80 -6.25
N THR A 89 -12.76 19.72 -6.59
CA THR A 89 -14.23 19.68 -6.51
C THR A 89 -14.72 19.34 -5.10
N ASP A 90 -14.04 18.44 -4.40
CA ASP A 90 -14.38 17.95 -3.06
C ASP A 90 -13.11 17.49 -2.32
N SER A 91 -12.39 18.48 -1.76
CA SER A 91 -11.15 18.25 -1.00
C SER A 91 -11.34 17.32 0.20
N VAL A 92 -12.52 17.33 0.83
CA VAL A 92 -12.80 16.47 1.99
C VAL A 92 -12.80 15.01 1.57
N LYS A 93 -13.58 14.65 0.53
CA LYS A 93 -13.58 13.28 0.02
C LYS A 93 -12.23 12.85 -0.52
N TYR A 94 -11.45 13.76 -1.10
CA TYR A 94 -10.09 13.45 -1.57
C TYR A 94 -9.20 12.97 -0.42
N TRP A 95 -9.18 13.70 0.70
CA TRP A 95 -8.37 13.30 1.85
C TRP A 95 -8.91 12.06 2.56
N GLU A 96 -10.24 11.87 2.60
CA GLU A 96 -10.85 10.62 3.09
C GLU A 96 -10.41 9.42 2.24
N LEU A 97 -10.41 9.55 0.91
CA LEU A 97 -9.93 8.51 0.01
C LEU A 97 -8.46 8.19 0.25
N LEU A 98 -7.60 9.21 0.34
CA LEU A 98 -6.17 8.99 0.58
C LEU A 98 -5.92 8.31 1.92
N LYS A 99 -6.63 8.70 2.99
CA LYS A 99 -6.55 8.02 4.29
C LYS A 99 -7.03 6.57 4.19
N ARG A 100 -8.18 6.33 3.57
CA ARG A 100 -8.75 4.99 3.39
C ARG A 100 -7.85 4.05 2.59
N ALA A 101 -7.03 4.59 1.69
CA ALA A 101 -6.12 3.82 0.85
C ALA A 101 -4.72 3.65 1.46
N PHE A 102 -4.13 4.71 2.01
CA PHE A 102 -2.70 4.77 2.33
C PHE A 102 -2.40 4.86 3.84
N ASP A 103 -3.36 5.16 4.71
CA ASP A 103 -3.09 5.20 6.15
C ASP A 103 -2.69 3.80 6.63
N VAL A 104 -1.50 3.68 7.22
CA VAL A 104 -0.94 2.41 7.72
C VAL A 104 -1.14 2.25 9.23
N THR A 105 -1.80 3.21 9.88
CA THR A 105 -2.07 3.16 11.31
C THR A 105 -2.98 1.98 11.63
N TYR A 106 -2.59 1.18 12.61
CA TYR A 106 -3.39 0.04 13.05
C TYR A 106 -4.78 0.50 13.51
N GLY A 107 -5.83 -0.18 13.03
CA GLY A 107 -7.23 0.15 13.35
C GLY A 107 -7.82 1.36 12.61
N SER A 108 -7.10 1.99 11.67
CA SER A 108 -7.57 3.16 10.90
C SER A 108 -8.71 2.90 9.92
N ASP A 109 -9.19 1.65 9.81
CA ASP A 109 -10.08 1.22 8.73
C ASP A 109 -9.50 1.70 7.39
N SER A 110 -8.33 1.18 7.01
CA SER A 110 -7.61 1.54 5.78
C SER A 110 -7.03 0.30 5.11
N ALA A 111 -6.84 0.36 3.79
CA ALA A 111 -6.14 -0.67 3.03
C ALA A 111 -4.63 -0.72 3.29
N GLY A 112 -4.04 0.36 3.83
CA GLY A 112 -2.64 0.42 4.23
C GLY A 112 -1.65 0.22 3.08
N LEU A 113 -1.98 0.72 1.89
CA LEU A 113 -1.08 0.63 0.74
C LEU A 113 0.24 1.37 1.04
N ASN A 114 1.36 0.70 0.82
CA ASN A 114 2.69 1.18 1.18
C ASN A 114 3.70 1.12 0.02
N TYR A 115 3.26 0.74 -1.17
CA TYR A 115 4.07 0.75 -2.39
C TYR A 115 3.33 1.42 -3.54
N LEU A 116 3.98 2.35 -4.22
CA LEU A 116 3.40 3.07 -5.36
C LEU A 116 4.36 3.05 -6.55
N ARG A 117 3.86 2.61 -7.70
CA ARG A 117 4.59 2.73 -8.97
C ARG A 117 4.31 4.09 -9.60
N VAL A 118 5.35 4.81 -10.00
CA VAL A 118 5.26 6.08 -10.74
C VAL A 118 5.98 5.93 -12.08
N PRO A 119 5.28 6.03 -13.21
CA PRO A 119 5.93 5.98 -14.51
C PRO A 119 6.94 7.10 -14.72
N LEU A 120 8.02 6.80 -15.45
CA LEU A 120 8.98 7.79 -15.93
C LEU A 120 8.69 8.07 -17.41
N GLY A 121 8.15 9.26 -17.69
CA GLY A 121 7.66 9.61 -19.03
C GLY A 121 6.19 9.21 -19.23
N ALA A 122 5.69 9.46 -20.44
CA ALA A 122 4.32 9.12 -20.81
C ALA A 122 4.07 7.62 -20.78
N THR A 123 2.81 7.27 -20.49
CA THR A 123 2.26 5.93 -20.65
C THR A 123 1.04 5.99 -21.58
N ASP A 124 0.44 4.84 -21.85
CA ASP A 124 -0.91 4.76 -22.43
C ASP A 124 -1.99 5.46 -21.56
N PHE A 125 -1.70 5.66 -20.27
CA PHE A 125 -2.52 6.46 -19.34
C PHE A 125 -2.00 7.90 -19.15
N SER A 126 -1.49 8.50 -20.22
CA SER A 126 -1.08 9.91 -20.29
C SER A 126 -1.88 10.66 -21.35
N SER A 127 -2.22 11.93 -21.10
CA SER A 127 -2.96 12.77 -22.06
C SER A 127 -2.15 13.15 -23.29
N THR A 128 -0.82 13.12 -23.16
CA THR A 128 0.13 13.47 -24.21
C THR A 128 1.28 12.47 -24.19
N VAL A 129 1.90 12.26 -25.35
CA VAL A 129 3.13 11.46 -25.46
C VAL A 129 4.33 12.38 -25.17
N TYR A 130 5.18 11.95 -24.24
CA TYR A 130 6.43 12.65 -23.88
C TYR A 130 7.43 11.66 -23.29
N SER A 131 8.71 11.99 -23.37
CA SER A 131 9.74 11.44 -22.49
C SER A 131 10.33 12.58 -21.66
N LEU A 132 11.24 12.25 -20.73
CA LEU A 132 11.95 13.28 -19.97
C LEU A 132 13.04 13.98 -20.79
N ASP A 133 13.39 13.44 -21.96
CA ASP A 133 14.29 14.04 -22.94
C ASP A 133 13.95 13.56 -24.36
N ASP A 134 13.14 14.34 -25.09
CA ASP A 134 12.75 14.02 -26.47
C ASP A 134 13.73 14.57 -27.52
N THR A 135 14.93 15.01 -27.11
CA THR A 135 15.89 15.63 -28.03
C THR A 135 16.72 14.57 -28.75
N GLU A 136 16.66 14.54 -30.08
CA GLU A 136 17.42 13.57 -30.87
C GLU A 136 18.94 13.74 -30.67
N ASN A 137 19.64 12.62 -30.52
CA ASN A 137 21.09 12.54 -30.29
C ASN A 137 21.61 13.23 -29.01
N ASP A 138 20.74 13.54 -28.04
CA ASP A 138 21.17 14.02 -26.73
C ASP A 138 21.68 12.88 -25.83
N THR A 139 22.92 12.48 -26.06
CA THR A 139 23.57 11.42 -25.27
C THR A 139 24.09 11.90 -23.92
N ASN A 140 24.08 13.21 -23.66
CA ASN A 140 24.56 13.79 -22.41
C ASN A 140 23.45 14.41 -21.55
N PHE A 141 22.18 14.17 -21.91
CA PHE A 141 20.98 14.60 -21.19
C PHE A 141 20.93 16.10 -20.91
N ARG A 142 21.44 16.93 -21.83
CA ARG A 142 21.43 18.40 -21.71
C ARG A 142 20.02 18.99 -21.66
N TYR A 143 19.07 18.34 -22.31
CA TYR A 143 17.68 18.78 -22.41
C TYR A 143 16.70 17.93 -21.59
N PHE A 144 17.23 17.11 -20.67
CA PHE A 144 16.45 16.41 -19.67
C PHE A 144 15.67 17.40 -18.81
N ASP A 145 14.35 17.23 -18.76
CA ASP A 145 13.47 18.05 -17.94
C ASP A 145 12.38 17.21 -17.29
N VAL A 146 12.44 17.13 -15.95
CA VAL A 146 11.44 16.44 -15.14
C VAL A 146 10.07 17.12 -15.19
N ASN A 147 10.02 18.43 -15.49
CA ASN A 147 8.77 19.19 -15.58
C ASN A 147 7.96 18.88 -16.85
N ARG A 148 8.50 18.05 -17.75
CA ARG A 148 7.70 17.42 -18.82
C ARG A 148 6.64 16.50 -18.24
N ALA A 149 6.91 15.86 -17.09
CA ALA A 149 5.88 15.16 -16.34
C ALA A 149 4.91 16.17 -15.72
N PRO A 150 3.60 15.92 -15.77
CA PRO A 150 2.63 16.86 -15.24
C PRO A 150 2.85 17.16 -13.76
N SER A 151 2.83 18.44 -13.39
CA SER A 151 3.10 18.89 -12.02
C SER A 151 2.17 18.27 -10.97
N TYR A 152 0.95 17.90 -11.37
CA TYR A 152 -0.03 17.25 -10.51
C TYR A 152 0.39 15.84 -10.06
N VAL A 153 1.25 15.14 -10.81
CA VAL A 153 1.80 13.84 -10.37
C VAL A 153 2.62 14.03 -9.10
N PHE A 154 3.48 15.04 -9.08
CA PHE A 154 4.34 15.33 -7.93
C PHE A 154 3.56 15.90 -6.74
N SER A 155 2.53 16.71 -6.97
CA SER A 155 1.70 17.22 -5.87
C SER A 155 0.85 16.12 -5.24
N THR A 156 0.21 15.26 -6.04
CA THR A 156 -0.52 14.10 -5.53
C THR A 156 0.40 13.12 -4.79
N LEU A 157 1.60 12.86 -5.29
CA LEU A 157 2.58 12.01 -4.61
C LEU A 157 2.98 12.58 -3.22
N LYS A 158 3.15 13.90 -3.12
CA LYS A 158 3.43 14.57 -1.83
C LYS A 158 2.27 14.44 -0.85
N ASP A 159 1.03 14.57 -1.34
CA ASP A 159 -0.16 14.36 -0.51
C ASP A 159 -0.27 12.91 -0.02
N ILE A 160 0.00 11.92 -0.87
CA ILE A 160 0.00 10.50 -0.45
C ILE A 160 1.07 10.26 0.63
N ARG A 161 2.27 10.82 0.44
CA ARG A 161 3.36 10.69 1.41
C ARG A 161 3.08 11.39 2.74
N SER A 162 2.23 12.42 2.77
CA SER A 162 1.82 13.04 4.04
C SER A 162 0.84 12.18 4.84
N VAL A 163 0.15 11.24 4.19
CA VAL A 163 -0.68 10.22 4.85
C VAL A 163 0.17 9.01 5.26
N ASN A 164 1.12 8.60 4.42
CA ASN A 164 2.01 7.46 4.68
C ASN A 164 3.47 7.84 4.48
N GLU A 165 4.16 8.13 5.58
CA GLU A 165 5.59 8.50 5.54
C GLU A 165 6.51 7.33 5.14
N HIS A 166 6.03 6.09 5.27
CA HIS A 166 6.76 4.86 4.93
C HIS A 166 6.52 4.40 3.48
N LEU A 167 5.84 5.22 2.66
CA LEU A 167 5.55 4.90 1.26
C LEU A 167 6.85 4.63 0.47
N LYS A 168 6.94 3.44 -0.12
CA LYS A 168 7.98 3.08 -1.09
C LYS A 168 7.51 3.44 -2.49
N VAL A 169 8.39 4.06 -3.28
CA VAL A 169 8.08 4.45 -4.66
C VAL A 169 8.96 3.67 -5.64
N GLY A 170 8.34 2.92 -6.54
CA GLY A 170 9.00 2.25 -7.66
C GLY A 170 8.83 3.04 -8.93
N ALA A 171 9.91 3.28 -9.68
CA ALA A 171 9.86 4.00 -10.95
C ALA A 171 10.11 3.06 -12.13
N SER A 172 9.43 3.29 -13.25
CA SER A 172 9.68 2.51 -14.47
C SER A 172 9.28 3.28 -15.73
N THR A 173 10.06 3.14 -16.79
CA THR A 173 9.75 3.69 -18.12
C THR A 173 8.87 2.73 -18.91
N LEU A 174 7.97 3.25 -19.75
CA LEU A 174 7.34 2.46 -20.81
C LEU A 174 8.19 2.55 -22.08
N PHE A 175 8.50 1.41 -22.70
CA PHE A 175 9.08 1.41 -24.05
C PHE A 175 7.96 1.64 -25.06
N ILE A 176 7.75 2.89 -25.47
CA ILE A 176 6.81 3.20 -26.55
C ILE A 176 7.48 2.82 -27.86
N ILE A 177 7.07 1.70 -28.47
CA ILE A 177 7.41 1.40 -29.86
C ILE A 177 6.74 2.49 -30.70
N LYS A 178 7.53 3.45 -31.17
CA LYS A 178 7.12 4.41 -32.17
C LYS A 178 6.95 3.63 -33.48
N MET A 179 5.81 2.94 -33.63
CA MET A 179 5.48 2.28 -34.89
C MET A 179 5.37 3.40 -35.93
N PRO A 180 6.16 3.36 -37.02
CA PRO A 180 5.96 4.29 -38.11
C PRO A 180 4.52 4.14 -38.59
N LEU A 181 3.76 5.24 -38.57
CA LEU A 181 2.46 5.30 -39.21
C LEU A 181 2.67 4.93 -40.68
N ILE A 182 2.05 3.83 -41.11
CA ILE A 182 1.91 3.46 -42.53
C ILE A 182 0.71 4.23 -43.09
#